data_AF-A0A1G0FZJ5-F1
#
_entry.id   AF-A0A1G0FZJ5-F1
#
_cell.length_a   1.000
_cell.length_b   1.000
_cell.length_c   1.000
_cell.angle_alpha   90.00
_cell.angle_beta   90.00
_cell.angle_gamma   90.00
#
_symmetry.space_group_name_H-M   'P 1'
#
loop_
_entity.id
_entity.type
_entity.pdbx_description
1 polymer ?
#
loop_
_entity_poly.entity_id
_entity_poly.type
_entity_poly.pdbx_seq_one_letter_code
_entity_poly.pdbx_strand_id
1 'polypeptide(L)' 'MTKQIEKFKVLKIIFKEVFSEDNRVCSLHVIHAIDNNGLKFYMQSQAIFYVDNCKITKCIELTHFIENKNDWFLMTK' A
#
# COMPACT_ATOMS: atom_id res chain seq x y z
N MET A 1 2.73 19.19 -15.68
CA MET A 1 3.68 18.16 -15.21
C MET A 1 3.61 18.14 -13.70
N THR A 2 2.83 17.23 -13.12
CA THR A 2 2.60 17.16 -11.67
C THR A 2 3.88 16.64 -11.02
N LYS A 3 4.62 17.50 -10.32
CA LYS A 3 5.79 17.07 -9.53
C LYS A 3 5.31 16.05 -8.50
N GLN A 4 5.80 14.81 -8.61
CA GLN A 4 5.62 13.80 -7.57
C GLN A 4 6.39 14.30 -6.33
N ILE A 5 5.67 14.77 -5.32
CA ILE A 5 6.26 15.18 -4.06
C ILE A 5 6.70 13.91 -3.35
N GLU A 6 8.00 13.70 -3.20
CA GLU A 6 8.53 12.61 -2.38
C GLU A 6 8.21 12.89 -0.90
N LYS A 7 7.08 12.35 -0.44
CA LYS A 7 6.60 12.50 0.94
C LYS A 7 7.37 11.63 1.94
N PHE A 8 8.08 10.61 1.48
CA PHE A 8 8.75 9.62 2.32
C PHE A 8 10.22 9.46 1.97
N LYS A 9 11.09 9.55 2.99
CA LYS A 9 12.52 9.23 2.90
C LYS A 9 12.75 7.73 2.76
N VAL A 10 11.88 6.92 3.38
CA VAL A 10 11.89 5.45 3.26
C VAL A 10 10.48 4.99 2.93
N LEU A 11 10.35 4.15 1.91
CA LEU A 11 9.10 3.48 1.57
C LEU A 11 9.40 2.01 1.26
N LYS A 12 8.84 1.11 2.06
CA LYS A 12 8.94 -0.35 1.87
C LYS A 12 7.54 -0.92 1.75
N ILE A 13 7.25 -1.56 0.62
CA ILE A 13 5.99 -2.23 0.36
C ILE A 13 6.24 -3.75 0.40
N ILE A 14 5.44 -4.47 1.17
CA ILE A 14 5.51 -5.92 1.34
C ILE A 14 4.20 -6.51 0.85
N PHE A 15 4.25 -7.35 -0.17
CA PHE A 15 3.11 -8.12 -0.64
C PHE A 15 2.83 -9.25 0.35
N LYS A 16 1.60 -9.29 0.86
CA LYS A 16 1.14 -10.35 1.77
C LYS A 16 0.41 -11.43 1.01
N GLU A 17 -0.55 -11.01 0.20
CA GLU A 17 -1.43 -11.91 -0.52
C GLU A 17 -1.71 -11.34 -1.91
N VAL A 18 -1.89 -12.26 -2.86
CA VAL A 18 -2.27 -11.94 -4.23
C VAL A 18 -3.26 -13.00 -4.68
N PHE A 19 -4.37 -12.55 -5.24
CA PHE A 19 -5.42 -13.39 -5.80
C PHE A 19 -5.75 -12.90 -7.20
N SER A 20 -6.19 -13.79 -8.07
CA SER A 20 -6.61 -13.44 -9.42
C SER A 20 -7.87 -14.19 -9.81
N GLU A 21 -8.78 -13.49 -10.48
CA GLU A 21 -9.99 -14.04 -11.05
C GLU A 21 -10.28 -13.32 -12.38
N ASP A 22 -10.35 -14.08 -13.47
CA ASP A 22 -10.49 -13.57 -14.84
C ASP A 22 -9.43 -12.50 -15.19
N ASN A 23 -9.88 -11.30 -15.52
CA ASN A 23 -9.07 -10.14 -15.85
C ASN A 23 -8.80 -9.24 -14.63
N ARG A 24 -8.96 -9.75 -13.41
CA ARG A 24 -8.78 -8.99 -12.16
C ARG A 24 -7.69 -9.63 -11.30
N VAL A 25 -6.83 -8.79 -10.75
CA VAL A 25 -5.80 -9.18 -9.77
C VAL A 25 -6.02 -8.34 -8.51
N CYS A 26 -6.24 -9.00 -7.38
CA CYS A 26 -6.36 -8.37 -6.08
C CYS A 26 -5.06 -8.59 -5.30
N SER A 27 -4.59 -7.58 -4.59
CA SER A 27 -3.42 -7.71 -3.72
C SER A 27 -3.61 -7.02 -2.38
N LEU A 28 -3.00 -7.61 -1.36
CA LEU A 28 -2.89 -7.04 -0.03
C LEU A 28 -1.43 -6.68 0.24
N HIS A 29 -1.19 -5.42 0.59
CA HIS A 29 0.13 -4.89 0.90
C HIS A 29 0.19 -4.41 2.35
N VAL A 30 1.34 -4.62 2.98
CA VAL A 30 1.74 -3.89 4.18
C VAL A 30 2.84 -2.91 3.79
N ILE A 31 2.68 -1.65 4.16
CA ILE A 31 3.59 -0.57 3.79
C ILE A 31 4.20 -0.01 5.06
N HIS A 32 5.53 0.02 5.10
CA HIS A 32 6.29 0.71 6.13
C HIS A 32 6.92 1.94 5.50
N ALA A 33 6.63 3.12 6.03
CA ALA A 33 7.19 4.36 5.53
C ALA A 33 7.83 5.20 6.65
N ILE A 34 8.80 6.02 6.29
CA ILE A 34 9.40 7.04 7.15
C ILE A 34 9.40 8.35 6.37
N ASP A 35 8.80 9.41 6.91
CA ASP A 35 8.86 10.73 6.27
C ASP A 35 10.22 11.41 6.43
N ASN A 36 10.35 12.61 5.88
CA ASN A 36 11.56 13.41 5.97
C ASN A 36 11.86 13.91 7.40
N ASN A 37 10.89 13.87 8.31
CA ASN A 37 11.03 14.24 9.72
C ASN A 37 11.35 13.03 10.62
N GLY A 38 11.40 11.82 10.06
CA GLY A 38 11.64 10.59 10.82
C GLY A 38 10.38 9.95 11.42
N LEU A 39 9.19 10.47 11.13
CA LEU A 39 7.93 9.89 11.58
C LEU A 39 7.67 8.59 10.82
N LYS A 40 7.31 7.53 11.56
CA LYS A 40 7.08 6.19 11.02
C LYS A 40 5.60 5.95 10.77
N PHE A 41 5.29 5.39 9.62
CA PHE A 41 3.93 5.03 9.22
C PHE A 41 3.86 3.54 8.92
N TYR A 42 2.78 2.94 9.41
CA TYR A 42 2.39 1.58 9.08
C TYR A 42 1.05 1.69 8.36
N MET A 43 0.97 1.15 7.15
CA MET A 43 -0.24 1.23 6.34
C MET A 43 -0.56 -0.14 5.79
N GLN A 44 -1.84 -0.39 5.56
CA GLN A 44 -2.30 -1.54 4.81
C GLN A 44 -3.01 -1.04 3.56
N SER A 45 -2.62 -1.56 2.41
CA SER A 45 -3.25 -1.24 1.13
C SER A 45 -3.88 -2.48 0.52
N GLN A 46 -5.08 -2.31 -0.01
CA GLN A 46 -5.76 -3.29 -0.85
C GLN A 46 -5.92 -2.70 -2.23
N ALA A 47 -5.44 -3.40 -3.25
CA ALA A 47 -5.52 -2.95 -4.63
C ALA A 47 -6.24 -4.00 -5.49
N ILE A 48 -7.08 -3.54 -6.41
CA ILE A 48 -7.69 -4.33 -7.46
C ILE A 48 -7.21 -3.76 -8.80
N PHE A 49 -6.48 -4.57 -9.55
CA PHE A 49 -6.01 -4.28 -10.89
C PHE A 49 -6.90 -4.98 -11.91
N TYR A 50 -7.31 -4.25 -12.94
CA TYR A 50 -7.92 -4.83 -14.13
C TYR A 50 -6.84 -4.95 -15.20
N VAL A 51 -6.70 -6.14 -15.77
CA VAL A 51 -5.63 -6.49 -16.71
C VAL A 51 -6.24 -6.92 -18.04
N ASP A 52 -5.88 -6.24 -19.11
CA ASP A 52 -6.26 -6.62 -20.48
C ASP A 52 -5.00 -6.69 -21.34
N ASN A 53 -4.88 -7.74 -22.16
CA ASN A 53 -3.71 -7.97 -23.02
C ASN A 53 -2.37 -7.81 -22.28
N CYS A 54 -2.27 -8.42 -21.09
CA CYS A 54 -1.12 -8.35 -20.18
C CYS A 54 -0.74 -6.94 -19.70
N LYS A 55 -1.66 -5.97 -19.78
CA LYS A 55 -1.47 -4.59 -19.31
C LYS A 55 -2.50 -4.23 -18.26
N ILE A 56 -2.06 -3.55 -17.20
CA ILE A 56 -2.98 -2.96 -16.22
C ILE A 56 -3.70 -1.80 -16.90
N THR A 57 -5.03 -1.88 -17.00
CA THR A 57 -5.88 -0.85 -17.62
C THR A 57 -6.58 0.01 -16.58
N LYS A 58 -6.80 -0.52 -15.38
CA LYS A 58 -7.42 0.19 -14.26
C LYS A 58 -6.84 -0.32 -12.93
N CYS A 59 -6.66 0.59 -11.99
CA CYS A 59 -6.33 0.28 -10.60
C CYS A 59 -7.34 0.98 -9.69
N ILE A 60 -7.91 0.23 -8.75
CA ILE A 60 -8.66 0.77 -7.62
C ILE A 60 -7.89 0.38 -6.38
N GLU A 61 -7.46 1.37 -5.60
CA GLU A 61 -6.67 1.16 -4.40
C GLU A 61 -7.33 1.83 -3.20
N LEU A 62 -7.37 1.10 -2.08
CA LEU A 62 -7.76 1.60 -0.78
C LEU A 62 -6.58 1.43 0.17
N THR A 63 -6.01 2.54 0.63
CA THR A 63 -4.95 2.54 1.63
C THR A 63 -5.50 3.02 2.97
N HIS A 64 -5.44 2.15 3.97
CA HIS A 64 -5.69 2.52 5.35
C HIS A 64 -4.40 2.97 6.00
N PHE A 65 -4.40 4.24 6.41
CA PHE A 65 -3.31 4.86 7.12
C PHE A 65 -3.45 4.63 8.62
N ILE A 66 -2.43 4.03 9.22
CA ILE A 66 -2.38 3.86 10.67
C ILE A 66 -1.25 4.73 11.16
N GLU A 67 -1.61 5.95 11.57
CA GLU A 67 -0.66 6.87 12.17
C GLU A 67 -0.23 6.29 13.52
N ASN A 68 1.07 6.05 13.67
CA ASN A 68 1.59 5.54 14.92
C ASN A 68 1.69 6.70 15.92
N LYS A 69 0.59 7.01 16.62
CA LYS A 69 0.69 7.58 17.96
C LYS A 69 0.78 6.39 18.90
N ASN A 70 2.01 5.92 19.16
CA ASN A 70 2.42 4.98 20.20
C ASN A 70 1.34 3.95 20.62
N ASP A 71 1.50 2.69 20.17
CA ASP A 71 0.91 1.44 20.74
C ASP A 71 0.05 0.63 19.75
N TRP A 72 0.69 -0.06 18.81
CA TRP A 72 0.00 -1.01 17.91
C TRP A 72 0.23 -2.49 18.26
N PHE A 73 0.98 -2.79 19.33
CA PHE A 73 1.35 -4.16 19.70
C PHE A 73 0.21 -5.01 20.29
N LEU A 74 -1.05 -4.55 20.25
CA LEU A 74 -2.17 -5.18 20.96
C LEU A 74 -3.35 -5.66 20.11
N MET A 75 -3.35 -5.53 18.78
CA MET A 75 -4.54 -5.90 17.97
C MET A 75 -4.41 -7.16 17.10
N THR A 76 -3.40 -8.01 17.34
CA THR A 76 -3.29 -9.31 16.64
C THR A 76 -3.04 -10.49 17.60
N LYS A 77 -3.48 -10.38 18.86
CA LYS A 77 -3.67 -11.55 19.73
C LYS A 77 -5.12 -11.97 19.75
#